data_AF-A0A2N2HEU5-F1
#
_entry.id   AF-A0A2N2HEU5-F1
#
_cell.length_a   1.000
_cell.length_b   1.000
_cell.length_c   1.000
_cell.angle_alpha   90.00
_cell.angle_beta   90.00
_cell.angle_gamma   90.00
#
_symmetry.space_group_name_H-M   'P 1'
#
loop_
_entity.id
_entity.type
_entity.pdbx_description
1 polymer ?
#
loop_
_entity_poly.entity_id
_entity_poly.type
_entity_poly.pdbx_seq_one_letter_code
_entity_poly.pdbx_strand_id
1 'polypeptide(L)'
;MGDDRGSDADGNNDDDGPGLAQVTTSLEGGLAALFAVDGDYGTDGPGTTTGSFSFVGFPTEGGLETTLSSTAGGVITLYLEGGMIVGRDANGGDPVLTIEIVESPADSGLYQLQTTLYEALDHGDDNNHFDSALNLLLADEGAVKLQYEVTRTDADGDSVTESAAVNLIGEATSVFSFDDDGPTLTVTAAMSETEAGQLAVNLDETVGADRGADADGNDDDASPALAQVTSAVTGGLVNLFGQLGGDYGSD
;
A
#
# COMPACT_ATOMS: atom_id res chain seq x y z
N MET A 1 14.60 -19.01 21.94
CA MET A 1 14.00 -17.75 22.40
C MET A 1 13.45 -17.11 21.15
N GLY A 2 12.15 -16.89 21.10
CA GLY A 2 11.51 -16.28 19.94
C GLY A 2 11.92 -14.83 19.85
N ASP A 3 12.44 -14.44 18.69
CA ASP A 3 12.43 -13.04 18.25
C ASP A 3 11.39 -12.97 17.15
N ASP A 4 10.17 -12.69 17.60
CA ASP A 4 9.06 -12.23 16.79
C ASP A 4 9.06 -10.70 16.90
N ARG A 5 10.00 -10.08 16.20
CA ARG A 5 10.12 -8.62 16.08
C ARG A 5 10.51 -8.24 14.65
N GLY A 6 9.68 -8.65 13.70
CA GLY A 6 9.29 -7.78 12.60
C GLY A 6 7.79 -7.59 12.79
N SER A 7 7.34 -6.39 13.12
CA SER A 7 5.95 -6.04 12.83
C SER A 7 5.87 -6.02 11.32
N ASP A 8 5.34 -7.12 10.79
CA ASP A 8 5.02 -7.28 9.39
C ASP A 8 4.22 -6.04 8.94
N ALA A 9 4.32 -5.66 7.66
CA ALA A 9 3.21 -4.99 6.98
C ALA A 9 1.91 -5.66 7.45
N ASP A 10 0.79 -4.94 7.56
CA ASP A 10 -0.45 -5.41 8.22
C ASP A 10 -0.97 -6.79 7.73
N GLY A 11 -0.32 -7.37 6.73
CA GLY A 11 -0.47 -8.71 6.20
C GLY A 11 -1.53 -8.73 5.12
N ASN A 12 -2.03 -7.56 4.75
CA ASN A 12 -2.90 -7.37 3.62
C ASN A 12 -2.06 -7.47 2.33
N ASN A 13 -2.74 -7.53 1.20
CA ASN A 13 -2.15 -7.74 -0.11
C ASN A 13 -2.44 -6.55 -1.05
N ASP A 14 -2.61 -5.36 -0.51
CA ASP A 14 -2.93 -4.17 -1.29
C ASP A 14 -1.72 -3.63 -2.08
N ASP A 15 -0.49 -3.92 -1.63
CA ASP A 15 0.78 -3.64 -2.32
C ASP A 15 0.97 -4.39 -3.67
N ASP A 16 0.15 -5.42 -3.96
CA ASP A 16 0.29 -6.23 -5.17
C ASP A 16 -0.24 -5.52 -6.45
N GLY A 17 -0.80 -4.32 -6.29
CA GLY A 17 -1.44 -3.53 -7.34
C GLY A 17 -0.49 -2.72 -8.25
N PRO A 18 -1.04 -1.98 -9.23
CA PRO A 18 -0.26 -1.09 -10.11
C PRO A 18 0.18 0.22 -9.44
N GLY A 19 -0.28 0.49 -8.22
CA GLY A 19 0.07 1.66 -7.40
C GLY A 19 0.94 1.28 -6.20
N LEU A 20 1.06 2.19 -5.24
CA LEU A 20 1.61 1.89 -3.92
C LEU A 20 0.68 0.98 -3.12
N ALA A 21 -0.63 1.17 -3.24
CA ALA A 21 -1.63 0.29 -2.64
C ALA A 21 -2.88 0.21 -3.54
N GLN A 22 -3.57 -0.92 -3.53
CA GLN A 22 -4.84 -1.12 -4.22
C GLN A 22 -5.75 -2.06 -3.45
N VAL A 23 -6.94 -1.57 -3.12
CA VAL A 23 -7.98 -2.35 -2.44
C VAL A 23 -9.25 -2.37 -3.28
N THR A 24 -9.83 -3.56 -3.45
CA THR A 24 -11.16 -3.73 -4.04
C THR A 24 -12.11 -4.28 -2.97
N THR A 25 -13.23 -3.59 -2.78
CA THR A 25 -14.29 -4.05 -1.87
C THR A 25 -14.81 -5.43 -2.25
N SER A 26 -15.21 -6.22 -1.25
CA SER A 26 -15.72 -7.59 -1.43
C SER A 26 -17.15 -7.72 -0.88
N LEU A 27 -18.04 -6.81 -1.28
CA LEU A 27 -19.42 -6.81 -0.81
C LEU A 27 -20.18 -8.00 -1.43
N GLU A 28 -20.82 -8.82 -0.58
CA GLU A 28 -21.67 -9.91 -1.04
C GLU A 28 -22.87 -9.35 -1.82
N GLY A 29 -22.99 -9.71 -3.11
CA GLY A 29 -23.99 -9.13 -4.02
C GLY A 29 -23.58 -7.80 -4.68
N GLY A 30 -22.34 -7.32 -4.44
CA GLY A 30 -21.81 -6.10 -5.02
C GLY A 30 -22.48 -4.82 -4.52
N LEU A 31 -22.14 -3.68 -5.12
CA LEU A 31 -22.68 -2.36 -4.75
C LEU A 31 -24.21 -2.27 -4.82
N ALA A 32 -24.85 -3.11 -5.65
CA ALA A 32 -26.31 -3.18 -5.73
C ALA A 32 -26.94 -3.63 -4.40
N ALA A 33 -26.23 -4.42 -3.58
CA ALA A 33 -26.70 -4.87 -2.28
C ALA A 33 -26.89 -3.73 -1.26
N LEU A 34 -26.32 -2.55 -1.52
CA LEU A 34 -26.54 -1.35 -0.71
C LEU A 34 -27.92 -0.72 -0.94
N PHE A 35 -28.65 -1.16 -1.97
CA PHE A 35 -29.92 -0.59 -2.41
C PHE A 35 -31.02 -1.64 -2.44
N ALA A 36 -32.22 -1.25 -1.98
CA ALA A 36 -33.42 -2.06 -2.15
C ALA A 36 -34.21 -1.54 -3.34
N VAL A 37 -34.40 -2.38 -4.36
CA VAL A 37 -35.20 -2.07 -5.54
C VAL A 37 -36.54 -2.80 -5.45
N ASP A 38 -37.65 -2.07 -5.53
CA ASP A 38 -39.01 -2.61 -5.46
C ASP A 38 -39.92 -2.00 -6.56
N GLY A 39 -41.13 -2.55 -6.71
CA GLY A 39 -42.21 -2.08 -7.57
C GLY A 39 -42.64 -3.10 -8.64
N ASP A 40 -43.74 -2.78 -9.33
CA ASP A 40 -44.43 -3.68 -10.26
C ASP A 40 -44.29 -3.22 -11.73
N TYR A 41 -44.43 -4.15 -12.67
CA TYR A 41 -44.48 -3.90 -14.11
C TYR A 41 -45.91 -3.62 -14.62
N GLY A 42 -46.83 -3.33 -13.70
CA GLY A 42 -48.21 -3.01 -14.03
C GLY A 42 -48.97 -4.19 -14.63
N THR A 43 -49.98 -3.86 -15.45
CA THR A 43 -50.92 -4.86 -15.99
C THR A 43 -50.32 -5.62 -17.17
N ASP A 44 -49.37 -5.01 -17.85
CA ASP A 44 -48.83 -5.47 -19.14
C ASP A 44 -47.75 -6.54 -18.96
N GLY A 45 -47.33 -6.76 -17.71
CA GLY A 45 -46.40 -7.80 -17.31
C GLY A 45 -44.94 -7.39 -17.47
N PRO A 46 -44.00 -8.26 -17.07
CA PRO A 46 -42.61 -7.89 -16.95
C PRO A 46 -41.94 -7.56 -18.29
N GLY A 47 -41.23 -6.43 -18.32
CA GLY A 47 -40.28 -6.08 -19.38
C GLY A 47 -38.84 -6.22 -18.87
N THR A 48 -38.13 -5.11 -18.69
CA THR A 48 -36.73 -5.06 -18.26
C THR A 48 -36.54 -4.19 -17.01
N THR A 49 -35.55 -4.55 -16.18
CA THR A 49 -35.02 -3.65 -15.14
C THR A 49 -33.51 -3.56 -15.35
N THR A 50 -33.01 -2.34 -15.53
CA THR A 50 -31.58 -2.06 -15.75
C THR A 50 -31.12 -0.99 -14.77
N GLY A 51 -29.93 -1.14 -14.21
CA GLY A 51 -29.36 -0.14 -13.31
C GLY A 51 -27.93 0.22 -13.65
N SER A 52 -27.52 1.42 -13.25
CA SER A 52 -26.18 1.95 -13.44
C SER A 52 -25.72 2.67 -12.17
N PHE A 53 -24.41 2.61 -11.91
CA PHE A 53 -23.79 3.33 -10.81
C PHE A 53 -23.00 4.54 -11.32
N SER A 54 -22.97 5.60 -10.53
CA SER A 54 -22.19 6.79 -10.79
C SER A 54 -21.78 7.48 -9.49
N PHE A 55 -20.74 8.31 -9.56
CA PHE A 55 -20.40 9.21 -8.46
C PHE A 55 -21.07 10.56 -8.64
N VAL A 56 -21.62 11.10 -7.55
CA VAL A 56 -22.26 12.42 -7.50
C VAL A 56 -21.77 13.23 -6.30
N GLY A 57 -22.08 14.53 -6.28
CA GLY A 57 -21.66 15.45 -5.21
C GLY A 57 -20.47 16.34 -5.57
N PHE A 58 -19.99 16.28 -6.81
CA PHE A 58 -18.95 17.16 -7.33
C PHE A 58 -19.51 18.51 -7.82
N PRO A 59 -18.78 19.61 -7.66
CA PRO A 59 -19.17 20.90 -8.21
C PRO A 59 -19.09 20.88 -9.75
N THR A 60 -19.82 21.77 -10.41
CA THR A 60 -19.80 21.88 -11.89
C THR A 60 -18.47 22.40 -12.43
N GLU A 61 -17.73 23.15 -11.62
CA GLU A 61 -16.40 23.65 -11.93
C GLU A 61 -15.52 23.52 -10.67
N GLY A 62 -14.24 23.19 -10.86
CA GLY A 62 -13.31 22.94 -9.77
C GLY A 62 -13.33 21.50 -9.24
N GLY A 63 -12.72 21.31 -8.08
CA GLY A 63 -12.67 20.03 -7.37
C GLY A 63 -13.08 20.20 -5.91
N LEU A 64 -13.11 19.10 -5.18
CA LEU A 64 -13.40 19.08 -3.74
C LEU A 64 -12.10 18.92 -2.98
N GLU A 65 -11.67 19.96 -2.26
CA GLU A 65 -10.49 19.89 -1.42
C GLU A 65 -10.70 18.88 -0.28
N THR A 66 -9.66 18.13 0.04
CA THR A 66 -9.67 17.13 1.10
C THR A 66 -8.81 17.55 2.27
N THR A 67 -8.93 16.83 3.38
CA THR A 67 -8.02 16.96 4.52
C THR A 67 -6.69 16.25 4.31
N LEU A 68 -6.52 15.51 3.20
CA LEU A 68 -5.29 14.77 2.92
C LEU A 68 -4.27 15.65 2.19
N SER A 69 -3.01 15.32 2.40
CA SER A 69 -1.87 15.88 1.66
C SER A 69 -0.99 14.73 1.19
N SER A 70 -0.39 14.85 0.01
CA SER A 70 0.67 13.94 -0.42
C SER A 70 2.04 14.43 0.07
N THR A 71 2.96 13.50 0.25
CA THR A 71 4.30 13.78 0.79
C THR A 71 5.12 14.67 -0.17
N ALA A 72 4.95 14.53 -1.49
CA ALA A 72 5.68 15.36 -2.46
C ALA A 72 4.85 16.52 -3.05
N GLY A 73 3.52 16.50 -2.87
CA GLY A 73 2.59 17.25 -3.70
C GLY A 73 1.66 18.25 -2.99
N GLY A 74 1.58 18.19 -1.66
CA GLY A 74 0.69 19.04 -0.87
C GLY A 74 -0.77 18.58 -0.89
N VAL A 75 -1.70 19.49 -0.62
CA VAL A 75 -3.13 19.19 -0.42
C VAL A 75 -3.73 18.46 -1.63
N ILE A 76 -4.52 17.42 -1.36
CA ILE A 76 -5.19 16.62 -2.37
C ILE A 76 -6.59 17.17 -2.64
N THR A 77 -6.94 17.34 -3.91
CA THR A 77 -8.25 17.76 -4.39
C THR A 77 -8.89 16.68 -5.25
N LEU A 78 -10.15 16.33 -4.99
CA LEU A 78 -10.89 15.32 -5.74
C LEU A 78 -11.59 15.91 -6.96
N TYR A 79 -11.49 15.21 -8.08
CA TYR A 79 -12.17 15.51 -9.33
C TYR A 79 -12.95 14.28 -9.81
N LEU A 80 -14.03 14.50 -10.54
CA LEU A 80 -14.74 13.44 -11.26
C LEU A 80 -14.28 13.45 -12.72
N GLU A 81 -13.47 12.48 -13.12
CA GLU A 81 -12.88 12.38 -14.45
C GLU A 81 -13.24 11.04 -15.07
N GLY A 82 -13.85 11.02 -16.25
CA GLY A 82 -14.16 9.75 -16.93
C GLY A 82 -15.10 8.80 -16.18
N GLY A 83 -15.81 9.26 -15.14
CA GLY A 83 -16.68 8.45 -14.29
C GLY A 83 -16.00 7.84 -13.06
N MET A 84 -14.72 8.13 -12.84
CA MET A 84 -13.96 7.75 -11.64
C MET A 84 -13.56 9.00 -10.85
N ILE A 85 -13.35 8.83 -9.54
CA ILE A 85 -12.83 9.90 -8.68
C ILE A 85 -11.32 9.88 -8.79
N VAL A 86 -10.71 11.03 -9.05
CA VAL A 86 -9.26 11.22 -9.11
C VAL A 86 -8.86 12.28 -8.10
N GLY A 87 -8.05 11.90 -7.11
CA GLY A 87 -7.41 12.85 -6.21
C GLY A 87 -6.09 13.33 -6.81
N ARG A 88 -5.95 14.64 -6.99
CA ARG A 88 -4.73 15.26 -7.54
C ARG A 88 -4.09 16.19 -6.51
N ASP A 89 -2.77 16.26 -6.55
CA ASP A 89 -1.98 17.15 -5.70
C ASP A 89 -1.92 18.59 -6.25
N ALA A 90 -1.42 19.52 -5.43
CA ALA A 90 -1.30 20.93 -5.79
C ALA A 90 -0.06 21.27 -6.63
N ASN A 91 0.99 20.43 -6.60
CA ASN A 91 2.30 20.72 -7.18
C ASN A 91 2.57 20.12 -8.58
N GLY A 92 1.78 19.16 -9.04
CA GLY A 92 1.99 18.53 -10.34
C GLY A 92 0.72 18.26 -11.12
N GLY A 93 -0.44 18.28 -10.44
CA GLY A 93 -1.69 17.87 -11.05
C GLY A 93 -1.65 16.39 -11.46
N ASP A 94 -0.75 15.59 -10.90
CA ASP A 94 -0.67 14.15 -11.15
C ASP A 94 -1.67 13.42 -10.24
N PRO A 95 -2.17 12.24 -10.65
CA PRO A 95 -3.11 11.48 -9.84
C PRO A 95 -2.40 10.85 -8.64
N VAL A 96 -2.77 11.26 -7.43
CA VAL A 96 -2.31 10.68 -6.15
C VAL A 96 -3.11 9.44 -5.81
N LEU A 97 -4.43 9.49 -6.01
CA LEU A 97 -5.31 8.34 -5.76
C LEU A 97 -6.45 8.30 -6.78
N THR A 98 -6.99 7.11 -6.99
CA THR A 98 -8.20 6.90 -7.78
C THR A 98 -9.21 6.04 -7.03
N ILE A 99 -10.50 6.32 -7.25
CA ILE A 99 -11.60 5.48 -6.80
C ILE A 99 -12.51 5.22 -8.00
N GLU A 100 -12.67 3.95 -8.34
CA GLU A 100 -13.41 3.50 -9.52
C GLU A 100 -14.45 2.44 -9.17
N ILE A 101 -15.43 2.32 -10.05
CA ILE A 101 -16.47 1.30 -9.99
C ILE A 101 -16.07 0.21 -10.97
N VAL A 102 -15.62 -0.92 -10.45
CA VAL A 102 -15.14 -2.06 -11.26
C VAL A 102 -16.03 -3.26 -11.08
N GLU A 103 -16.10 -4.09 -12.10
CA GLU A 103 -16.77 -5.38 -12.01
C GLU A 103 -15.78 -6.40 -11.44
N SER A 104 -16.08 -6.97 -10.27
CA SER A 104 -15.19 -7.90 -9.58
C SER A 104 -15.98 -9.05 -8.95
N PRO A 105 -15.82 -10.30 -9.44
CA PRO A 105 -14.96 -10.70 -10.57
C PRO A 105 -15.41 -10.12 -11.92
N ALA A 106 -14.53 -10.04 -12.91
CA ALA A 106 -14.87 -9.54 -14.25
C ALA A 106 -16.03 -10.34 -14.89
N ASP A 107 -16.89 -9.65 -15.65
CA ASP A 107 -18.08 -10.20 -16.33
C ASP A 107 -19.13 -10.84 -15.39
N SER A 108 -19.08 -10.57 -14.08
CA SER A 108 -19.97 -11.20 -13.08
C SER A 108 -21.32 -10.48 -12.89
N GLY A 109 -21.45 -9.25 -13.37
CA GLY A 109 -22.51 -8.30 -13.05
C GLY A 109 -22.39 -7.67 -11.66
N LEU A 110 -21.34 -8.02 -10.90
CA LEU A 110 -21.12 -7.53 -9.53
C LEU A 110 -20.12 -6.39 -9.52
N TYR A 111 -20.63 -5.19 -9.33
CA TYR A 111 -19.79 -4.00 -9.19
C TYR A 111 -19.26 -3.86 -7.77
N GLN A 112 -18.03 -3.39 -7.64
CA GLN A 112 -17.30 -3.10 -6.40
C GLN A 112 -16.62 -1.75 -6.54
N LEU A 113 -16.31 -1.11 -5.41
CA LEU A 113 -15.37 0.02 -5.38
C LEU A 113 -13.95 -0.51 -5.35
N GLN A 114 -13.10 0.01 -6.23
CA GLN A 114 -11.65 -0.18 -6.19
C GLN A 114 -10.99 1.17 -5.94
N THR A 115 -10.10 1.20 -4.96
CA THR A 115 -9.29 2.36 -4.62
C THR A 115 -7.84 2.02 -4.92
N THR A 116 -7.14 2.91 -5.61
CA THR A 116 -5.70 2.78 -5.86
C THR A 116 -4.99 4.03 -5.38
N LEU A 117 -3.90 3.86 -4.64
CA LEU A 117 -2.99 4.92 -4.20
C LEU A 117 -1.73 4.87 -5.07
N TYR A 118 -1.32 5.99 -5.64
CA TYR A 118 -0.14 6.11 -6.51
C TYR A 118 1.00 6.90 -5.88
N GLU A 119 0.71 7.76 -4.92
CA GLU A 119 1.70 8.53 -4.17
C GLU A 119 1.43 8.43 -2.67
N ALA A 120 2.51 8.43 -1.87
CA ALA A 120 2.43 8.34 -0.42
C ALA A 120 1.75 9.58 0.19
N LEU A 121 0.87 9.33 1.15
CA LEU A 121 0.18 10.37 1.91
C LEU A 121 1.05 10.84 3.07
N ASP A 122 0.95 12.12 3.40
CA ASP A 122 1.59 12.71 4.57
C ASP A 122 0.75 12.43 5.83
N HIS A 123 1.25 11.54 6.68
CA HIS A 123 0.66 11.16 7.96
C HIS A 123 0.98 12.13 9.10
N GLY A 124 1.87 13.10 8.87
CA GLY A 124 2.30 14.09 9.84
C GLY A 124 3.14 13.53 11.00
N ASP A 125 3.61 14.44 11.86
CA ASP A 125 4.38 14.09 13.06
C ASP A 125 3.44 13.91 14.27
N ASP A 126 2.82 12.74 14.42
CA ASP A 126 1.95 12.44 15.55
C ASP A 126 2.60 11.58 16.66
N ASN A 127 3.88 11.22 16.50
CA ASN A 127 4.62 10.25 17.31
C ASN A 127 3.96 8.87 17.40
N ASN A 128 3.01 8.56 16.52
CA ASN A 128 2.35 7.27 16.46
C ASN A 128 3.08 6.27 15.55
N HIS A 129 4.26 6.68 15.11
CA HIS A 129 5.32 5.92 14.47
C HIS A 129 4.94 5.14 13.21
N PHE A 130 3.89 4.30 13.12
CA PHE A 130 3.53 3.54 11.90
C PHE A 130 2.08 2.98 11.91
N ASP A 131 1.15 3.48 12.73
CA ASP A 131 -0.25 3.00 12.75
C ASP A 131 -1.30 4.13 12.69
N SER A 132 -0.89 5.29 12.18
CA SER A 132 -1.78 6.43 11.98
C SER A 132 -2.68 6.21 10.76
N ALA A 133 -3.98 6.03 11.00
CA ALA A 133 -4.98 5.97 9.94
C ALA A 133 -5.42 7.39 9.51
N LEU A 134 -5.28 7.72 8.23
CA LEU A 134 -5.87 8.92 7.63
C LEU A 134 -7.20 8.60 6.96
N ASN A 135 -8.26 9.28 7.39
CA ASN A 135 -9.54 9.22 6.72
C ASN A 135 -9.58 10.24 5.58
N LEU A 136 -10.05 9.82 4.40
CA LEU A 136 -10.32 10.75 3.29
C LEU A 136 -11.56 11.59 3.63
N LEU A 137 -11.39 12.82 4.10
CA LEU A 137 -12.48 13.73 4.45
C LEU A 137 -12.47 14.96 3.54
N LEU A 138 -13.63 15.57 3.34
CA LEU A 138 -13.74 16.86 2.65
C LEU A 138 -13.35 18.01 3.59
N ALA A 139 -12.65 19.00 3.06
CA ALA A 139 -12.28 20.20 3.81
C ALA A 139 -13.47 21.16 4.04
N ASP A 140 -14.43 21.16 3.12
CA ASP A 140 -15.61 22.03 3.10
C ASP A 140 -16.93 21.26 3.15
N GLU A 141 -18.04 21.98 3.39
CA GLU A 141 -19.38 21.41 3.47
C GLU A 141 -19.78 20.65 2.20
N GLY A 142 -20.10 19.36 2.33
CA GLY A 142 -20.44 18.53 1.19
C GLY A 142 -20.35 17.04 1.43
N ALA A 143 -20.68 16.27 0.39
CA ALA A 143 -20.47 14.83 0.38
C ALA A 143 -20.33 14.29 -1.04
N VAL A 144 -19.34 13.41 -1.23
CA VAL A 144 -19.26 12.54 -2.42
C VAL A 144 -20.10 11.29 -2.16
N LYS A 145 -20.94 10.93 -3.11
CA LYS A 145 -21.92 9.84 -2.96
C LYS A 145 -21.85 8.87 -4.12
N LEU A 146 -22.13 7.61 -3.83
CA LEU A 146 -22.43 6.59 -4.82
C LEU A 146 -23.92 6.63 -5.13
N GLN A 147 -24.28 6.97 -6.36
CA GLN A 147 -25.66 6.92 -6.85
C GLN A 147 -25.91 5.61 -7.59
N TYR A 148 -27.06 5.00 -7.34
CA TYR A 148 -27.61 3.92 -8.14
C TYR A 148 -28.90 4.40 -8.81
N GLU A 149 -28.90 4.44 -10.14
CA GLU A 149 -30.07 4.77 -10.95
C GLU A 149 -30.62 3.49 -11.57
N VAL A 150 -31.93 3.28 -11.43
CA VAL A 150 -32.62 2.10 -11.95
C VAL A 150 -33.76 2.53 -12.85
N THR A 151 -33.76 1.99 -14.06
CA THR A 151 -34.88 2.12 -15.01
C THR A 151 -35.59 0.79 -15.15
N ARG A 152 -36.90 0.80 -14.91
CA ARG A 152 -37.80 -0.32 -15.16
C ARG A 152 -38.70 0.00 -16.34
N THR A 153 -38.84 -0.96 -17.25
CA THR A 153 -39.69 -0.88 -18.44
C THR A 153 -40.61 -2.10 -18.46
N ASP A 154 -41.89 -1.93 -18.74
CA ASP A 154 -42.83 -3.06 -18.90
C ASP A 154 -42.85 -3.61 -20.32
N ALA A 155 -43.83 -4.48 -20.62
CA ALA A 155 -43.90 -5.20 -21.87
C ALA A 155 -44.32 -4.34 -23.08
N ASP A 156 -45.01 -3.22 -22.88
CA ASP A 156 -45.44 -2.33 -23.97
C ASP A 156 -44.56 -1.08 -24.13
N GLY A 157 -43.66 -0.86 -23.18
CA GLY A 157 -42.55 0.09 -23.27
C GLY A 157 -42.68 1.28 -22.33
N ASP A 158 -43.68 1.31 -21.45
CA ASP A 158 -43.77 2.31 -20.40
C ASP A 158 -42.60 2.13 -19.41
N SER A 159 -42.01 3.24 -18.96
CA SER A 159 -40.83 3.22 -18.12
C SER A 159 -40.87 4.19 -16.95
N VAL A 160 -40.23 3.78 -15.87
CA VAL A 160 -39.96 4.60 -14.68
C VAL A 160 -38.48 4.52 -14.34
N THR A 161 -37.89 5.67 -14.02
CA THR A 161 -36.50 5.77 -13.57
C THR A 161 -36.48 6.40 -12.19
N GLU A 162 -35.81 5.73 -11.26
CA GLU A 162 -35.63 6.18 -9.88
C GLU A 162 -34.16 6.06 -9.50
N SER A 163 -33.70 6.91 -8.58
CA SER A 163 -32.32 6.86 -8.09
C SER A 163 -32.24 7.01 -6.58
N ALA A 164 -31.22 6.39 -5.99
CA ALA A 164 -30.86 6.54 -4.59
C ALA A 164 -29.36 6.72 -4.47
N ALA A 165 -28.90 7.33 -3.37
CA ALA A 165 -27.48 7.57 -3.15
C ALA A 165 -27.05 7.27 -1.72
N VAL A 166 -25.81 6.78 -1.57
CA VAL A 166 -25.15 6.52 -0.29
C VAL A 166 -23.92 7.42 -0.19
N ASN A 167 -23.72 8.07 0.95
CA ASN A 167 -22.55 8.91 1.18
C ASN A 167 -21.30 8.02 1.30
N LEU A 168 -20.24 8.36 0.57
CA LEU A 168 -18.95 7.70 0.65
C LEU A 168 -17.92 8.55 1.41
N ILE A 169 -17.88 9.85 1.09
CA ILE A 169 -16.92 10.82 1.64
C ILE A 169 -17.72 12.03 2.11
N GLY A 170 -17.49 12.49 3.32
CA GLY A 170 -18.01 13.76 3.82
C GLY A 170 -16.98 14.45 4.71
N GLU A 171 -17.42 15.49 5.42
CA GLU A 171 -16.55 16.31 6.28
C GLU A 171 -16.10 15.57 7.55
N ALA A 172 -16.94 14.69 8.09
CA ALA A 172 -16.71 14.05 9.39
C ALA A 172 -16.62 12.53 9.32
N THR A 173 -17.03 11.93 8.21
CA THR A 173 -17.07 10.48 8.03
C THR A 173 -16.65 10.12 6.62
N SER A 174 -15.86 9.07 6.50
CA SER A 174 -15.47 8.47 5.24
C SER A 174 -15.57 6.95 5.34
N VAL A 175 -15.79 6.30 4.21
CA VAL A 175 -15.61 4.85 4.08
C VAL A 175 -14.20 4.47 3.64
N PHE A 176 -13.34 5.46 3.37
CA PHE A 176 -11.95 5.27 2.96
C PHE A 176 -11.00 5.76 4.05
N SER A 177 -10.13 4.86 4.51
CA SER A 177 -9.00 5.13 5.38
C SER A 177 -7.72 4.61 4.71
N PHE A 178 -6.61 5.28 4.98
CA PHE A 178 -5.29 4.90 4.53
C PHE A 178 -4.40 4.77 5.76
N ASP A 179 -3.79 3.61 5.93
CA ASP A 179 -2.86 3.34 7.01
C ASP A 179 -1.42 3.56 6.50
N ASP A 180 -0.50 3.92 7.40
CA ASP A 180 0.92 4.13 7.04
C ASP A 180 1.72 2.83 7.21
N ASP A 181 2.07 2.19 6.11
CA ASP A 181 2.96 1.02 6.16
C ASP A 181 4.41 1.46 6.38
N GLY A 182 4.81 1.44 7.65
CA GLY A 182 6.16 1.79 8.07
C GLY A 182 7.27 1.04 7.34
N PRO A 183 8.49 1.62 7.25
CA PRO A 183 9.61 1.02 6.54
C PRO A 183 9.97 -0.36 7.11
N THR A 184 10.02 -1.37 6.24
CA THR A 184 10.48 -2.71 6.62
C THR A 184 11.98 -2.87 6.36
N LEU A 185 12.75 -3.31 7.36
CA LEU A 185 14.17 -3.68 7.20
C LEU A 185 14.35 -5.17 7.43
N THR A 186 14.55 -5.93 6.34
CA THR A 186 14.92 -7.34 6.43
C THR A 186 16.44 -7.50 6.39
N VAL A 187 17.04 -7.90 7.51
CA VAL A 187 18.48 -8.23 7.58
C VAL A 187 18.66 -9.74 7.40
N THR A 188 19.12 -10.16 6.22
CA THR A 188 19.54 -11.56 5.99
C THR A 188 21.06 -11.65 6.12
N ALA A 189 21.55 -12.31 7.17
CA ALA A 189 22.97 -12.65 7.29
C ALA A 189 23.32 -13.81 6.35
N ALA A 190 23.76 -13.50 5.13
CA ALA A 190 24.30 -14.49 4.20
C ALA A 190 25.83 -14.56 4.36
N MET A 191 26.32 -15.32 5.35
CA MET A 191 27.75 -15.66 5.41
C MET A 191 27.99 -16.89 4.52
N SER A 192 28.78 -16.75 3.45
CA SER A 192 29.27 -17.91 2.71
C SER A 192 30.21 -18.74 3.59
N GLU A 193 30.28 -20.06 3.41
CA GLU A 193 31.29 -20.91 4.07
C GLU A 193 32.72 -20.41 3.82
N THR A 194 32.97 -19.81 2.64
CA THR A 194 34.25 -19.18 2.27
C THR A 194 34.52 -17.91 3.09
N GLU A 195 33.49 -17.14 3.45
CA GLU A 195 33.61 -15.92 4.25
C GLU A 195 33.71 -16.25 5.75
N ALA A 196 32.96 -17.26 6.21
CA ALA A 196 33.12 -17.85 7.54
C ALA A 196 34.54 -18.42 7.75
N GLY A 197 35.10 -19.06 6.72
CA GLY A 197 36.48 -19.55 6.72
C GLY A 197 37.54 -18.43 6.73
N GLN A 198 37.27 -17.27 6.14
CA GLN A 198 38.17 -16.11 6.19
C GLN A 198 38.18 -15.41 7.56
N LEU A 199 37.13 -15.60 8.36
CA LEU A 199 37.05 -15.14 9.75
C LEU A 199 37.54 -16.20 10.74
N ALA A 200 37.80 -17.44 10.30
CA ALA A 200 38.32 -18.48 11.15
C ALA A 200 39.75 -18.14 11.57
N VAL A 201 39.92 -17.94 12.88
CA VAL A 201 41.23 -17.67 13.47
C VAL A 201 41.68 -18.94 14.18
N ASN A 202 42.75 -19.56 13.67
CA ASN A 202 43.42 -20.67 14.35
C ASN A 202 44.74 -20.13 14.93
N LEU A 203 44.88 -20.13 16.25
CA LEU A 203 46.13 -19.79 16.93
C LEU A 203 46.74 -21.08 17.49
N ASP A 204 48.02 -21.33 17.22
CA ASP A 204 48.81 -22.31 17.94
C ASP A 204 49.61 -21.60 19.05
N GLU A 205 49.30 -21.90 20.31
CA GLU A 205 49.93 -21.28 21.48
C GLU A 205 51.06 -22.14 22.07
N THR A 206 51.55 -23.17 21.37
CA THR A 206 52.55 -24.10 21.92
C THR A 206 53.93 -23.47 22.15
N VAL A 207 54.59 -23.85 23.27
CA VAL A 207 55.94 -23.40 23.62
C VAL A 207 56.89 -24.61 23.76
N GLY A 208 58.07 -24.56 23.12
CA GLY A 208 59.08 -25.63 23.23
C GLY A 208 59.80 -25.94 21.92
N ALA A 209 60.57 -27.04 21.87
CA ALA A 209 61.42 -27.39 20.73
C ALA A 209 60.67 -27.96 19.50
N ASP A 210 59.34 -28.01 19.52
CA ASP A 210 58.49 -28.52 18.43
C ASP A 210 58.07 -27.43 17.43
N ARG A 211 58.87 -26.36 17.30
CA ARG A 211 58.67 -25.21 16.37
C ARG A 211 58.88 -25.57 14.90
N GLY A 212 58.42 -26.73 14.46
CA GLY A 212 58.71 -27.21 13.12
C GLY A 212 58.18 -28.60 12.88
N ALA A 213 56.86 -28.74 12.89
CA ALA A 213 56.20 -29.87 12.27
C ALA A 213 55.04 -29.37 11.41
N ASP A 214 55.45 -29.05 10.17
CA ASP A 214 54.69 -28.60 9.00
C ASP A 214 54.29 -27.13 8.95
N ALA A 215 54.87 -26.44 7.98
CA ALA A 215 54.61 -25.05 7.68
C ALA A 215 53.20 -24.92 7.11
N ASP A 216 52.27 -24.33 7.85
CA ASP A 216 50.99 -23.86 7.30
C ASP A 216 51.17 -22.63 6.38
N GLY A 217 52.40 -22.07 6.35
CA GLY A 217 52.83 -21.10 5.35
C GLY A 217 52.42 -19.67 5.65
N ASN A 218 52.05 -19.34 6.89
CA ASN A 218 51.84 -17.97 7.33
C ASN A 218 53.07 -17.46 8.14
N ASP A 219 53.24 -16.14 8.24
CA ASP A 219 54.42 -15.46 8.81
C ASP A 219 54.10 -14.89 10.23
N ASP A 220 53.21 -15.54 10.99
CA ASP A 220 52.59 -14.98 12.21
C ASP A 220 53.44 -15.07 13.51
N ASP A 221 54.64 -15.66 13.41
CA ASP A 221 55.60 -15.93 14.50
C ASP A 221 56.50 -14.72 14.92
N ALA A 222 56.10 -13.48 14.60
CA ALA A 222 56.93 -12.30 14.87
C ALA A 222 56.78 -11.73 16.31
N SER A 223 57.91 -11.57 17.03
CA SER A 223 57.97 -10.91 18.35
C SER A 223 57.34 -9.51 18.35
N PRO A 224 56.58 -9.09 19.39
CA PRO A 224 56.65 -9.54 20.79
C PRO A 224 55.53 -10.48 21.26
N ALA A 225 54.63 -10.95 20.37
CA ALA A 225 53.50 -11.80 20.74
C ALA A 225 53.70 -13.24 20.27
N LEU A 226 53.01 -14.19 20.92
CA LEU A 226 53.19 -15.64 20.68
C LEU A 226 52.32 -16.20 19.56
N ALA A 227 51.42 -15.39 18.96
CA ALA A 227 50.73 -15.63 17.69
C ALA A 227 49.94 -14.35 17.30
N GLN A 228 50.06 -13.84 16.07
CA GLN A 228 49.23 -12.73 15.57
C GLN A 228 48.61 -13.07 14.21
N VAL A 229 47.34 -13.45 14.22
CA VAL A 229 46.57 -13.62 12.98
C VAL A 229 45.69 -12.40 12.77
N THR A 230 45.84 -11.75 11.60
CA THR A 230 44.90 -10.74 11.12
C THR A 230 44.03 -11.34 10.03
N SER A 231 42.74 -11.49 10.27
CA SER A 231 41.78 -11.92 9.25
C SER A 231 41.62 -10.81 8.20
N ALA A 232 42.06 -11.07 6.98
CA ALA A 232 41.86 -10.17 5.84
C ALA A 232 40.55 -10.55 5.14
N VAL A 233 39.45 -9.90 5.53
CA VAL A 233 38.22 -9.93 4.73
C VAL A 233 38.43 -9.04 3.52
N THR A 234 38.34 -9.59 2.31
CA THR A 234 38.48 -8.79 1.08
C THR A 234 37.39 -7.72 1.04
N GLY A 235 37.77 -6.45 1.21
CA GLY A 235 36.86 -5.29 1.31
C GLY A 235 36.42 -4.89 2.74
N GLY A 236 36.99 -5.51 3.77
CA GLY A 236 36.79 -5.15 5.18
C GLY A 236 35.51 -5.72 5.81
N LEU A 237 35.31 -5.47 7.11
CA LEU A 237 34.12 -5.92 7.87
C LEU A 237 32.80 -5.41 7.28
N VAL A 238 32.85 -4.34 6.49
CA VAL A 238 31.70 -3.75 5.80
C VAL A 238 31.13 -4.71 4.76
N ASN A 239 31.94 -5.54 4.11
CA ASN A 239 31.45 -6.53 3.14
C ASN A 239 30.70 -7.71 3.80
N LEU A 240 30.86 -7.93 5.11
CA LEU A 240 30.09 -8.93 5.85
C LEU A 240 28.64 -8.50 6.10
N PHE A 241 28.38 -7.20 6.01
CA PHE A 241 27.06 -6.62 5.96
C PHE A 241 26.78 -6.34 4.49
N GLY A 242 26.21 -7.31 3.78
CA GLY A 242 25.81 -7.14 2.38
C GLY A 242 25.14 -5.78 2.21
N GLN A 243 25.69 -5.00 1.27
CA GLN A 243 25.42 -3.59 0.98
C GLN A 243 24.00 -3.17 1.42
N LEU A 244 23.88 -2.64 2.64
CA LEU A 244 22.68 -2.00 3.17
C LEU A 244 22.46 -0.71 2.36
N GLY A 245 21.98 -0.86 1.14
CA GLY A 245 21.51 0.20 0.27
C GLY A 245 20.01 0.37 0.43
N GLY A 246 19.56 0.64 1.65
CA GLY A 246 18.26 1.25 1.90
C GLY A 246 18.49 2.74 2.04
N ASP A 247 17.99 3.52 1.09
CA ASP A 247 18.00 4.98 1.13
C ASP A 247 17.17 5.41 2.35
N TYR A 248 17.84 5.90 3.38
CA TYR A 248 17.16 6.57 4.49
C TYR A 248 16.75 7.94 3.95
N GLY A 249 15.52 8.00 3.42
CA GLY A 249 14.89 9.26 3.05
C GLY A 249 15.08 10.28 4.15
N SER A 250 15.62 11.44 3.77
CA SER A 250 15.88 12.56 4.66
C SER A 250 14.58 13.13 5.23
N ASP A 251 14.66 13.54 6.50
CA ASP A 251 13.67 14.31 7.25
C ASP A 251 13.28 15.64 6.59
#